data_AF-V6IV24-F1
#
_entry.id   AF-V6IV24-F1
#
_cell.length_a   1.000
_cell.length_b   1.000
_cell.length_c   1.000
_cell.angle_alpha   90.00
_cell.angle_beta   90.00
_cell.angle_gamma   90.00
#
_symmetry.space_group_name_H-M   'P 1'
#
loop_
_entity.id
_entity.type
_entity.pdbx_description
1 polymer ?
#
loop_
_entity_poly.entity_id
_entity_poly.type
_entity_poly.pdbx_seq_one_letter_code
_entity_poly.pdbx_strand_id
1 'polypeptide(L)'
;MKKRDDGSFEVVDGQQRLTTIYIFMKIAAQEIRSAVPPFELNYETRKNSGSFLKTLSDETNFDDSNIDFYYMGRAYSNMNKWLESQPDKSVAIQELNTKIRKSVFFIWYELLHDIDPIAMFTKVNLGKIPLTNAELIKALILNQDNFGTDASKRQTEISIAWDRIEQGLRDDSFWYFLNEKEQSGTRIDMLFDLLAKDYNAIAQNPISTSQNYFPFLVFSAALKNAKEKEEFVNALWSDVEKLYAEFRDWYNDLNKYHIIGYLIANGTTITEIFSLTRGKRKNAVNTALLAKSKIKYDDLNMLALDTTAHKKRIRQLLLLFNIATLVCKSEKQYRFPFDIYKREQWDIEHIHATADETDDADDSLGNLALLDCHTNRSYKEAQFIDKRKIIIERESKGLFVPLCTKNVFLKVYSKNLNDMDLWNEKDKTEYVSAIKQTLDTFFNERSV
;
A
#
# COMPACT_ATOMS: atom_id res chain seq x y z
N MET A 1 -14.16 -26.15 -17.12
CA MET A 1 -15.51 -26.30 -17.70
C MET A 1 -16.24 -27.38 -16.91
N LYS A 2 -17.56 -27.31 -16.79
CA LYS A 2 -18.36 -28.35 -16.15
C LYS A 2 -19.17 -29.08 -17.21
N LYS A 3 -19.06 -30.40 -17.28
CA LYS A 3 -19.85 -31.21 -18.21
C LYS A 3 -21.30 -31.26 -17.72
N ARG A 4 -22.24 -31.00 -18.62
CA ARG A 4 -23.68 -31.09 -18.38
C ARG A 4 -24.21 -32.45 -18.86
N ASP A 5 -25.36 -32.84 -18.35
CA ASP A 5 -25.97 -34.15 -18.65
C ASP A 5 -26.41 -34.28 -20.12
N ASP A 6 -26.64 -33.16 -20.80
CA ASP A 6 -26.95 -33.07 -22.23
C ASP A 6 -25.70 -33.19 -23.14
N GLY A 7 -24.52 -33.41 -22.55
CA GLY A 7 -23.25 -33.49 -23.26
C GLY A 7 -22.62 -32.14 -23.61
N SER A 8 -23.27 -31.02 -23.26
CA SER A 8 -22.68 -29.68 -23.40
C SER A 8 -21.71 -29.36 -22.26
N PHE A 9 -20.89 -28.32 -22.45
CA PHE A 9 -19.94 -27.86 -21.45
C PHE A 9 -20.30 -26.45 -20.98
N GLU A 10 -20.40 -26.28 -19.67
CA GLU A 10 -20.51 -24.97 -19.04
C GLU A 10 -19.12 -24.33 -18.94
N VAL A 11 -19.00 -23.15 -19.56
CA VAL A 11 -17.77 -22.36 -19.58
C VAL A 11 -17.71 -21.49 -18.33
N VAL A 12 -16.85 -21.89 -17.40
CA VAL A 12 -16.65 -21.23 -16.10
C VAL A 12 -15.78 -19.97 -16.22
N ASP A 13 -14.75 -20.00 -17.07
CA ASP A 13 -13.87 -18.86 -17.40
C ASP A 13 -13.50 -18.92 -18.91
N GLY A 14 -13.24 -17.78 -19.54
CA GLY A 14 -12.85 -17.69 -20.94
C GLY A 14 -13.99 -17.44 -21.94
N GLN A 15 -15.19 -17.11 -21.48
CA GLN A 15 -16.37 -16.83 -22.30
C GLN A 15 -16.10 -15.75 -23.36
N GLN A 16 -15.42 -14.65 -22.98
CA GLN A 16 -15.04 -13.57 -23.89
C GLN A 16 -14.08 -14.07 -24.99
N ARG A 17 -13.07 -14.87 -24.65
CA ARG A 17 -12.09 -15.41 -25.61
C ARG A 17 -12.76 -16.33 -26.62
N LEU A 18 -13.64 -17.22 -26.17
CA LEU A 18 -14.41 -18.10 -27.06
C LEU A 18 -15.30 -17.30 -28.01
N THR A 19 -15.95 -16.25 -27.50
CA THR A 19 -16.80 -15.35 -28.30
C THR A 19 -15.95 -14.64 -29.38
N THR A 20 -14.79 -14.10 -29.03
CA THR A 20 -13.88 -13.44 -29.98
C THR A 20 -13.38 -14.40 -31.06
N ILE A 21 -12.97 -15.61 -30.68
CA ILE A 21 -12.51 -16.64 -31.63
C ILE A 21 -13.65 -17.04 -32.57
N TYR A 22 -14.86 -17.19 -32.04
CA TYR A 22 -16.05 -17.52 -32.83
C TYR A 22 -16.34 -16.44 -33.88
N ILE A 23 -16.32 -15.16 -33.49
CA ILE A 23 -16.52 -14.03 -34.41
C ILE A 23 -15.49 -14.05 -35.54
N PHE A 24 -14.20 -14.22 -35.21
CA PHE A 24 -13.16 -14.32 -36.23
C PHE A 24 -13.37 -15.50 -37.18
N MET A 25 -13.66 -16.70 -36.64
CA MET A 25 -13.89 -17.89 -37.48
C MET A 25 -15.12 -17.73 -38.38
N LYS A 26 -16.12 -16.99 -37.93
CA LYS A 26 -17.31 -16.65 -38.72
C LYS A 26 -16.95 -15.73 -39.89
N ILE A 27 -16.06 -14.75 -39.70
CA ILE A 27 -15.49 -13.94 -40.80
C ILE A 27 -14.69 -14.84 -41.74
N ALA A 28 -13.79 -15.67 -41.19
CA ALA A 28 -12.95 -16.56 -41.97
C ALA A 28 -13.75 -17.56 -42.81
N ALA A 29 -14.91 -18.00 -42.32
CA ALA A 29 -15.81 -18.91 -43.04
C ALA A 29 -16.46 -18.30 -44.30
N GLN A 30 -16.51 -16.97 -44.42
CA GLN A 30 -16.98 -16.30 -45.63
C GLN A 30 -15.99 -16.46 -46.80
N GLU A 31 -14.69 -16.52 -46.49
CA GLU A 31 -13.61 -16.62 -47.48
C GLU A 31 -13.11 -18.08 -47.64
N ILE A 32 -13.09 -18.85 -46.54
CA ILE A 32 -12.58 -20.21 -46.47
C ILE A 32 -13.70 -21.15 -46.01
N ARG A 33 -14.28 -21.93 -46.93
CA ARG A 33 -15.38 -22.87 -46.62
C ARG A 33 -15.07 -23.84 -45.48
N SER A 34 -13.81 -24.23 -45.28
CA SER A 34 -13.41 -25.15 -44.20
C SER A 34 -13.13 -24.46 -42.86
N ALA A 35 -13.25 -23.12 -42.76
CA ALA A 35 -12.94 -22.36 -41.56
C ALA A 35 -14.11 -22.23 -40.57
N VAL A 36 -15.18 -23.02 -40.75
CA VAL A 36 -16.36 -23.03 -39.86
C VAL A 36 -15.94 -23.28 -38.39
N PRO A 37 -16.55 -22.57 -37.41
CA PRO A 37 -16.31 -22.80 -35.99
C PRO A 37 -16.57 -24.27 -35.61
N PRO A 38 -15.65 -24.94 -34.88
CA PRO A 38 -15.83 -26.34 -34.48
C PRO A 38 -16.68 -26.51 -33.20
N PHE A 39 -17.34 -25.46 -32.74
CA PHE A 39 -18.14 -25.44 -31.51
C PHE A 39 -19.32 -24.46 -31.64
N GLU A 40 -20.33 -24.66 -30.81
CA GLU A 40 -21.45 -23.72 -30.64
C GLU A 40 -21.42 -23.05 -29.27
N LEU A 41 -21.96 -21.83 -29.18
CA LEU A 41 -22.04 -21.06 -27.94
C LEU A 41 -23.50 -20.74 -27.61
N ASN A 42 -23.89 -21.01 -26.36
CA ASN A 42 -25.17 -20.64 -25.78
C ASN A 42 -24.93 -19.80 -24.51
N TYR A 43 -25.75 -18.78 -24.30
CA TYR A 43 -25.61 -17.83 -23.18
C TYR A 43 -26.81 -17.96 -22.24
N GLU A 44 -26.55 -18.27 -20.97
CA GLU A 44 -27.58 -18.56 -19.98
C GLU A 44 -28.38 -17.33 -19.57
N THR A 45 -27.69 -16.22 -19.27
CA THR A 45 -28.30 -14.95 -18.85
C THR A 45 -28.96 -14.19 -20.00
N ARG A 46 -28.54 -14.42 -21.25
CA ARG A 46 -29.05 -13.73 -22.44
C ARG A 46 -29.18 -14.69 -23.61
N LYS A 47 -30.26 -15.47 -23.61
CA LYS A 47 -30.53 -16.55 -24.58
C LYS A 47 -30.43 -16.12 -26.05
N ASN A 48 -30.77 -14.87 -26.36
CA ASN A 48 -30.75 -14.35 -27.72
C ASN A 48 -29.34 -14.06 -28.27
N SER A 49 -28.32 -13.95 -27.42
CA SER A 49 -26.94 -13.64 -27.85
C SER A 49 -26.33 -14.74 -28.71
N GLY A 50 -26.64 -16.02 -28.44
CA GLY A 50 -26.17 -17.14 -29.26
C GLY A 50 -26.75 -17.09 -30.68
N SER A 51 -28.04 -16.80 -30.80
CA SER A 51 -28.71 -16.62 -32.10
C SER A 51 -28.17 -15.43 -32.86
N PHE A 52 -27.95 -14.29 -32.18
CA PHE A 52 -27.37 -13.09 -32.80
C PHE A 52 -25.95 -13.33 -33.34
N LEU A 53 -25.11 -14.05 -32.59
CA LEU A 53 -23.77 -14.45 -33.03
C LEU A 53 -23.79 -15.28 -34.33
N LYS A 54 -24.81 -16.12 -34.51
CA LYS A 54 -25.00 -16.91 -35.75
C LYS A 54 -25.46 -16.03 -36.92
N THR A 55 -26.18 -14.94 -36.66
CA THR A 55 -26.71 -14.03 -37.69
C THR A 55 -25.78 -12.88 -38.05
N LEU A 56 -24.63 -12.73 -37.37
CA LEU A 56 -23.60 -11.74 -37.75
C LEU A 56 -23.33 -11.82 -39.26
N SER A 57 -23.08 -10.69 -39.91
CA SER A 57 -22.91 -10.53 -41.36
C SER A 57 -22.40 -9.13 -41.64
N ASP A 58 -22.00 -8.86 -42.88
CA ASP A 58 -21.54 -7.52 -43.28
C ASP A 58 -22.69 -6.50 -43.31
N GLU A 59 -23.95 -6.97 -43.30
CA GLU A 59 -25.17 -6.17 -43.19
C GLU A 59 -25.68 -6.04 -41.74
N THR A 60 -24.93 -6.52 -40.74
CA THR A 60 -25.38 -6.46 -39.35
C THR A 60 -25.41 -5.01 -38.87
N ASN A 61 -26.61 -4.46 -38.73
CA ASN A 61 -26.81 -3.17 -38.07
C ASN A 61 -26.43 -3.27 -36.60
N PHE A 62 -25.85 -2.19 -36.06
CA PHE A 62 -25.62 -2.04 -34.64
C PHE A 62 -26.97 -1.99 -33.94
N ASP A 63 -27.40 -3.13 -33.41
CA ASP A 63 -28.63 -3.21 -32.65
C ASP A 63 -28.39 -2.64 -31.25
N ASP A 64 -28.80 -1.38 -31.07
CA ASP A 64 -28.71 -0.66 -29.78
C ASP A 64 -29.71 -1.19 -28.73
N SER A 65 -30.58 -2.16 -29.09
CA SER A 65 -31.52 -2.75 -28.14
C SER A 65 -30.85 -3.63 -27.08
N ASN A 66 -29.65 -4.14 -27.36
CA ASN A 66 -28.88 -4.95 -26.41
C ASN A 66 -27.39 -4.59 -26.46
N ILE A 67 -26.85 -4.24 -25.30
CA ILE A 67 -25.43 -3.88 -25.15
C ILE A 67 -24.48 -4.98 -25.66
N ASP A 68 -24.86 -6.26 -25.55
CA ASP A 68 -24.02 -7.35 -26.07
C ASP A 68 -24.05 -7.39 -27.60
N PHE A 69 -25.19 -7.13 -28.23
CA PHE A 69 -25.31 -7.13 -29.70
C PHE A 69 -24.51 -5.99 -30.29
N TYR A 70 -24.60 -4.81 -29.67
CA TYR A 70 -23.79 -3.65 -30.00
C TYR A 70 -22.29 -3.98 -29.97
N TYR A 71 -21.78 -4.53 -28.87
CA TYR A 71 -20.35 -4.83 -28.73
C TYR A 71 -19.89 -6.02 -29.60
N MET A 72 -20.72 -7.05 -29.79
CA MET A 72 -20.42 -8.16 -30.70
C MET A 72 -20.35 -7.69 -32.15
N GLY A 73 -21.31 -6.85 -32.59
CA GLY A 73 -21.30 -6.23 -33.91
C GLY A 73 -20.11 -5.29 -34.11
N ARG A 74 -19.76 -4.50 -33.08
CA ARG A 74 -18.57 -3.63 -33.11
C ARG A 74 -17.28 -4.44 -33.18
N ALA A 75 -17.16 -5.56 -32.46
CA ALA A 75 -16.02 -6.45 -32.57
C ALA A 75 -15.89 -7.04 -33.98
N TYR A 76 -16.99 -7.51 -34.57
CA TYR A 76 -17.04 -7.99 -35.95
C TYR A 76 -16.58 -6.92 -36.94
N SER A 77 -17.15 -5.70 -36.87
CA SER A 77 -16.78 -4.60 -37.76
C SER A 77 -15.31 -4.19 -37.61
N ASN A 78 -14.79 -4.10 -36.39
CA ASN A 78 -13.39 -3.77 -36.15
C ASN A 78 -12.44 -4.83 -36.71
N MET A 79 -12.77 -6.12 -36.57
CA MET A 79 -11.99 -7.21 -37.17
C MET A 79 -11.98 -7.12 -38.69
N ASN A 80 -13.15 -6.91 -39.31
CA ASN A 80 -13.24 -6.75 -40.77
C ASN A 80 -12.44 -5.53 -41.27
N LYS A 81 -12.58 -4.38 -40.62
CA LYS A 81 -11.80 -3.18 -40.96
C LYS A 81 -10.29 -3.43 -40.89
N TRP A 82 -9.83 -4.16 -39.86
CA TRP A 82 -8.42 -4.51 -39.73
C TRP A 82 -7.97 -5.52 -40.80
N LEU A 83 -8.82 -6.47 -41.18
CA LEU A 83 -8.53 -7.44 -42.24
C LEU A 83 -8.49 -6.78 -43.63
N GLU A 84 -9.38 -5.83 -43.89
CA GLU A 84 -9.42 -5.02 -45.10
C GLU A 84 -8.21 -4.08 -45.23
N SER A 85 -7.61 -3.68 -44.11
CA SER A 85 -6.39 -2.85 -44.13
C SER A 85 -5.11 -3.66 -44.39
N GLN A 86 -5.18 -4.98 -44.51
CA GLN A 86 -4.01 -5.82 -44.79
C GLN A 86 -3.66 -5.79 -46.28
N PRO A 87 -2.38 -6.00 -46.66
CA PRO A 87 -1.95 -6.05 -48.06
C PRO A 87 -2.71 -7.09 -48.90
N ASP A 88 -3.04 -8.23 -48.28
CA ASP A 88 -3.90 -9.26 -48.86
C ASP A 88 -4.79 -9.84 -47.74
N LYS A 89 -6.09 -9.54 -47.83
CA LYS A 89 -7.11 -9.98 -46.87
C LYS A 89 -7.15 -11.50 -46.75
N SER A 90 -7.11 -12.21 -47.88
CA SER A 90 -7.23 -13.67 -47.94
C SER A 90 -6.04 -14.36 -47.29
N VAL A 91 -4.82 -13.86 -47.56
CA VAL A 91 -3.60 -14.36 -46.92
C VAL A 91 -3.63 -14.11 -45.41
N ALA A 92 -4.03 -12.91 -44.96
CA ALA A 92 -4.11 -12.59 -43.54
C ALA A 92 -5.12 -13.49 -42.80
N ILE A 93 -6.30 -13.74 -43.39
CA ILE A 93 -7.30 -14.66 -42.84
C ILE A 93 -6.73 -16.08 -42.76
N GLN A 94 -6.05 -16.55 -43.81
CA GLN A 94 -5.49 -17.90 -43.85
C GLN A 94 -4.38 -18.10 -42.81
N GLU A 95 -3.49 -17.12 -42.65
CA GLU A 95 -2.43 -17.16 -41.63
C GLU A 95 -2.99 -17.19 -40.20
N LEU A 96 -3.96 -16.31 -39.91
CA LEU A 96 -4.59 -16.25 -38.59
C LEU A 96 -5.38 -17.52 -38.29
N ASN A 97 -6.19 -18.01 -39.23
CA ASN A 97 -6.93 -19.26 -39.07
C ASN A 97 -5.97 -20.44 -38.86
N THR A 98 -4.83 -20.47 -39.56
CA THR A 98 -3.80 -21.49 -39.37
C THR A 98 -3.17 -21.41 -37.97
N LYS A 99 -2.81 -20.20 -37.50
CA LYS A 99 -2.27 -20.00 -36.15
C LYS A 99 -3.26 -20.40 -35.08
N ILE A 100 -4.54 -20.01 -35.22
CA ILE A 100 -5.58 -20.37 -34.26
C ILE A 100 -5.78 -21.90 -34.22
N ARG A 101 -5.72 -22.58 -35.36
CA ARG A 101 -5.94 -24.04 -35.42
C ARG A 101 -4.72 -24.88 -35.00
N LYS A 102 -3.49 -24.40 -35.25
CA LYS A 102 -2.26 -25.18 -35.04
C LYS A 102 -1.42 -24.74 -33.85
N SER A 103 -1.58 -23.49 -33.40
CA SER A 103 -0.67 -22.87 -32.41
C SER A 103 -1.38 -22.36 -31.17
N VAL A 104 -2.72 -22.30 -31.16
CA VAL A 104 -3.49 -21.94 -29.96
C VAL A 104 -3.89 -23.23 -29.24
N PHE A 105 -3.47 -23.34 -27.98
CA PHE A 105 -3.79 -24.47 -27.12
C PHE A 105 -4.83 -24.05 -26.08
N PHE A 106 -5.87 -24.87 -25.92
CA PHE A 106 -6.86 -24.71 -24.85
C PHE A 106 -6.42 -25.52 -23.64
N ILE A 107 -6.19 -24.83 -22.52
CA ILE A 107 -6.00 -25.50 -21.23
C ILE A 107 -7.40 -25.77 -20.67
N TRP A 108 -7.76 -27.05 -20.66
CA TRP A 108 -9.04 -27.55 -20.19
C TRP A 108 -8.85 -28.19 -18.82
N TYR A 109 -9.75 -27.89 -17.90
CA TYR A 109 -9.95 -28.66 -16.67
C TYR A 109 -11.44 -29.00 -16.56
N GLU A 110 -11.75 -30.29 -16.48
CA GLU A 110 -13.11 -30.77 -16.28
C GLU A 110 -13.42 -30.79 -14.79
N LEU A 111 -14.49 -30.11 -14.39
CA LEU A 111 -14.97 -30.12 -13.02
C LEU A 111 -15.85 -31.35 -12.79
N LEU A 112 -15.70 -31.99 -11.63
CA LEU A 112 -16.59 -33.05 -11.18
C LEU A 112 -18.02 -32.52 -10.98
N HIS A 113 -19.03 -33.39 -11.17
CA HIS A 113 -20.44 -33.01 -11.15
C HIS A 113 -20.92 -32.38 -9.82
N ASP A 114 -20.29 -32.79 -8.71
CA ASP A 114 -20.56 -32.38 -7.33
C ASP A 114 -19.94 -31.03 -6.95
N ILE A 115 -19.07 -30.46 -7.79
CA ILE A 115 -18.39 -29.20 -7.51
C ILE A 115 -19.20 -28.03 -8.09
N ASP A 116 -19.37 -26.97 -7.28
CA ASP A 116 -19.94 -25.69 -7.71
C ASP A 116 -18.95 -24.93 -8.62
N PRO A 117 -19.31 -24.66 -9.90
CA PRO A 117 -18.52 -23.87 -10.82
C PRO A 117 -18.14 -22.48 -10.29
N ILE A 118 -19.05 -21.83 -9.57
CA ILE A 118 -18.86 -20.46 -9.08
C ILE A 118 -17.83 -20.47 -7.94
N ALA A 119 -17.97 -21.37 -6.97
CA ALA A 119 -16.99 -21.54 -5.90
C ALA A 119 -15.58 -21.89 -6.43
N MET A 120 -15.47 -22.74 -7.46
CA MET A 120 -14.17 -23.05 -8.08
C MET A 120 -13.61 -21.87 -8.89
N PHE A 121 -14.45 -21.13 -9.62
CA PHE A 121 -14.03 -19.89 -10.27
C PHE A 121 -13.46 -18.91 -9.25
N THR A 122 -14.17 -18.69 -8.15
CA THR A 122 -13.71 -17.83 -7.06
C THR A 122 -12.40 -18.35 -6.46
N LYS A 123 -12.25 -19.67 -6.29
CA LYS A 123 -11.03 -20.31 -5.76
C LYS A 123 -9.83 -20.23 -6.70
N VAL A 124 -10.04 -20.33 -8.02
CA VAL A 124 -9.00 -20.19 -9.06
C VAL A 124 -8.61 -18.72 -9.27
N ASN A 125 -9.54 -17.80 -9.05
CA ASN A 125 -9.26 -16.36 -9.01
C ASN A 125 -8.80 -15.87 -7.63
N LEU A 126 -8.80 -16.74 -6.61
CA LEU A 126 -8.27 -16.47 -5.27
C LEU A 126 -6.74 -16.45 -5.38
N GLY A 127 -6.22 -15.29 -5.77
CA GLY A 127 -4.83 -15.09 -6.15
C GLY A 127 -4.64 -14.18 -7.38
N LYS A 128 -5.69 -13.89 -8.15
CA LYS A 128 -5.66 -12.74 -9.09
C LYS A 128 -5.84 -11.46 -8.29
N ILE A 129 -5.10 -10.41 -8.65
CA ILE A 129 -5.12 -9.11 -7.97
C ILE A 129 -6.59 -8.62 -7.94
N PRO A 130 -7.24 -8.54 -6.77
CA PRO A 130 -8.57 -7.99 -6.68
C PRO A 130 -8.53 -6.55 -7.17
N LEU A 131 -9.49 -6.15 -8.01
CA LEU A 131 -9.60 -4.77 -8.47
C LEU A 131 -9.54 -3.83 -7.26
N THR A 132 -8.50 -3.01 -7.17
CA THR A 132 -8.33 -2.09 -6.04
C THR A 132 -9.27 -0.89 -6.19
N ASN A 133 -9.50 -0.15 -5.10
CA ASN A 133 -10.24 1.11 -5.20
C ASN A 133 -9.59 2.05 -6.22
N ALA A 134 -8.26 2.15 -6.18
CA ALA A 134 -7.46 2.92 -7.09
C ALA A 134 -7.66 2.51 -8.56
N GLU A 135 -7.75 1.22 -8.90
CA GLU A 135 -8.03 0.79 -10.27
C GLU A 135 -9.45 1.17 -10.73
N LEU A 136 -10.46 1.01 -9.86
CA LEU A 136 -11.83 1.41 -10.15
C LEU A 136 -11.97 2.94 -10.29
N ILE A 137 -11.30 3.69 -9.41
CA ILE A 137 -11.26 5.16 -9.44
C ILE A 137 -10.51 5.63 -10.68
N LYS A 138 -9.41 4.97 -11.05
CA LYS A 138 -8.67 5.27 -12.29
C LYS A 138 -9.58 5.12 -13.50
N ALA A 139 -10.34 4.03 -13.59
CA ALA A 139 -11.32 3.83 -14.65
C ALA A 139 -12.45 4.88 -14.61
N LEU A 140 -12.91 5.24 -13.41
CA LEU A 140 -13.95 6.25 -13.21
C LEU A 140 -13.51 7.63 -13.70
N ILE A 141 -12.28 8.05 -13.36
CA ILE A 141 -11.73 9.38 -13.67
C ILE A 141 -11.31 9.46 -15.15
N LEU A 142 -10.69 8.42 -15.68
CA LEU A 142 -10.19 8.39 -17.05
C LEU A 142 -11.25 8.05 -18.10
N ASN A 143 -12.53 7.91 -17.74
CA ASN A 143 -13.58 7.67 -18.74
C ASN A 143 -13.65 8.85 -19.74
N GLN A 144 -13.68 8.55 -21.05
CA GLN A 144 -13.78 9.56 -22.11
C GLN A 144 -15.04 10.42 -21.98
N ASP A 145 -16.14 9.85 -21.48
CA ASP A 145 -17.41 10.57 -21.27
C ASP A 145 -17.33 11.69 -20.24
N ASN A 146 -16.24 11.76 -19.47
CA ASN A 146 -16.02 12.82 -18.49
C ASN A 146 -15.40 14.08 -19.09
N PHE A 147 -14.86 14.01 -20.33
CA PHE A 147 -14.08 15.07 -20.93
C PHE A 147 -14.74 15.59 -22.21
N GLY A 148 -14.58 16.88 -22.49
CA GLY A 148 -14.95 17.49 -23.77
C GLY A 148 -13.97 17.15 -24.90
N THR A 149 -13.59 18.15 -25.69
CA THR A 149 -12.79 17.98 -26.91
C THR A 149 -11.34 17.52 -26.69
N ASP A 150 -10.78 17.71 -25.49
CA ASP A 150 -9.36 17.44 -25.18
C ASP A 150 -9.13 16.18 -24.31
N ALA A 151 -10.05 15.21 -24.36
CA ALA A 151 -10.04 14.00 -23.54
C ALA A 151 -8.67 13.28 -23.50
N SER A 152 -8.05 13.05 -24.67
CA SER A 152 -6.80 12.31 -24.77
C SER A 152 -5.63 12.99 -24.06
N LYS A 153 -5.55 14.33 -24.15
CA LYS A 153 -4.47 15.09 -23.51
C LYS A 153 -4.60 15.03 -21.99
N ARG A 154 -5.81 15.23 -21.48
CA ARG A 154 -6.11 15.18 -20.03
C ARG A 154 -5.88 13.81 -19.42
N GLN A 155 -6.35 12.76 -20.09
CA GLN A 155 -6.09 11.37 -19.67
C GLN A 155 -4.58 11.08 -19.57
N THR A 156 -3.79 11.62 -20.50
CA THR A 156 -2.33 11.46 -20.49
C THR A 156 -1.69 12.19 -19.31
N GLU A 157 -2.08 13.45 -19.05
CA GLU A 157 -1.58 14.23 -17.91
C GLU A 157 -1.85 13.53 -16.57
N ILE A 158 -3.08 13.07 -16.34
CA ILE A 158 -3.47 12.34 -15.13
C ILE A 158 -2.69 11.03 -15.02
N SER A 159 -2.54 10.28 -16.11
CA SER A 159 -1.81 8.99 -16.09
C SER A 159 -0.33 9.17 -15.71
N ILE A 160 0.35 10.18 -16.26
CA ILE A 160 1.75 10.48 -15.91
C ILE A 160 1.87 10.89 -14.45
N ALA A 161 0.99 11.79 -13.98
CA ALA A 161 1.00 12.24 -12.60
C ALA A 161 0.69 11.09 -11.61
N TRP A 162 -0.21 10.19 -11.99
CA TRP A 162 -0.55 9.00 -11.23
C TRP A 162 0.66 8.09 -11.05
N ASP A 163 1.35 7.74 -12.14
CA ASP A 163 2.50 6.85 -12.09
C ASP A 163 3.63 7.46 -11.24
N ARG A 164 3.84 8.78 -11.34
CA ARG A 164 4.79 9.51 -10.48
C ARG A 164 4.43 9.42 -9.00
N ILE A 165 3.15 9.59 -8.65
CA ILE A 165 2.67 9.51 -7.26
C ILE A 165 2.83 8.07 -6.73
N GLU A 166 2.40 7.08 -7.50
CA GLU A 166 2.52 5.66 -7.13
C GLU A 166 3.99 5.27 -6.97
N GLN A 167 4.88 5.69 -7.87
CA GLN A 167 6.32 5.45 -7.74
C GLN A 167 6.89 6.10 -6.47
N GLY A 168 6.48 7.33 -6.16
CA GLY A 168 6.90 8.01 -4.94
C GLY A 168 6.40 7.32 -3.67
N LEU A 169 5.16 6.84 -3.66
CA LEU A 169 4.61 6.05 -2.56
C LEU A 169 5.25 4.67 -2.45
N ARG A 170 5.81 4.12 -3.53
CA ARG A 170 6.59 2.87 -3.52
C ARG A 170 7.97 2.98 -2.90
N ASP A 171 8.47 4.19 -2.63
CA ASP A 171 9.64 4.37 -1.77
C ASP A 171 9.27 3.96 -0.33
N ASP A 172 9.84 2.86 0.15
CA ASP A 172 9.60 2.33 1.50
C ASP A 172 9.91 3.35 2.60
N SER A 173 10.97 4.15 2.44
CA SER A 173 11.32 5.18 3.43
C SER A 173 10.21 6.23 3.57
N PHE A 174 9.55 6.55 2.46
CA PHE A 174 8.41 7.47 2.43
C PHE A 174 7.11 6.78 2.89
N TRP A 175 6.86 5.55 2.44
CA TRP A 175 5.66 4.80 2.79
C TRP A 175 5.55 4.51 4.28
N TYR A 176 6.61 3.92 4.85
CA TYR A 176 6.65 3.59 6.27
C TYR A 176 6.84 4.82 7.15
N PHE A 177 7.17 5.99 6.61
CA PHE A 177 7.01 7.23 7.37
C PHE A 177 5.53 7.51 7.68
N LEU A 178 4.64 7.34 6.68
CA LEU A 178 3.20 7.64 6.80
C LEU A 178 2.36 6.47 7.32
N ASN A 179 2.78 5.23 7.07
CA ASN A 179 2.02 4.01 7.35
C ASN A 179 2.76 3.11 8.33
N GLU A 180 2.01 2.27 9.05
CA GLU A 180 2.59 1.26 9.94
C GLU A 180 2.80 -0.09 9.25
N LYS A 181 2.03 -0.37 8.20
CA LYS A 181 1.97 -1.68 7.56
C LYS A 181 2.20 -1.57 6.06
N GLU A 182 2.69 -2.66 5.50
CA GLU A 182 2.70 -2.86 4.06
C GLU A 182 1.27 -2.91 3.53
N GLN A 183 1.07 -2.42 2.30
CA GLN A 183 -0.20 -2.52 1.62
C GLN A 183 -0.08 -3.44 0.41
N SER A 184 -0.99 -4.42 0.32
CA SER A 184 -1.14 -5.22 -0.88
C SER A 184 -1.81 -4.39 -1.99
N GLY A 185 -1.16 -4.26 -3.14
CA GLY A 185 -1.71 -3.58 -4.32
C GLY A 185 -1.09 -2.20 -4.57
N THR A 186 -1.95 -1.23 -4.90
CA THR A 186 -1.57 0.16 -5.22
C THR A 186 -1.49 1.02 -3.97
N ARG A 187 -0.37 1.71 -3.73
CA ARG A 187 -0.19 2.53 -2.51
C ARG A 187 -0.95 3.86 -2.58
N ILE A 188 -1.30 4.33 -3.78
CA ILE A 188 -2.15 5.52 -3.98
C ILE A 188 -3.55 5.39 -3.37
N ASP A 189 -4.03 4.17 -3.12
CA ASP A 189 -5.29 3.90 -2.40
C ASP A 189 -5.39 4.67 -1.08
N MET A 190 -4.29 4.82 -0.34
CA MET A 190 -4.26 5.59 0.90
C MET A 190 -4.72 7.05 0.69
N LEU A 191 -4.34 7.67 -0.43
CA LEU A 191 -4.75 9.05 -0.74
C LEU A 191 -6.26 9.09 -0.99
N PHE A 192 -6.79 8.13 -1.74
CA PHE A 192 -8.21 8.02 -2.01
C PHE A 192 -9.01 7.73 -0.74
N ASP A 193 -8.52 6.88 0.16
CA ASP A 193 -9.17 6.60 1.45
C ASP A 193 -9.32 7.87 2.30
N LEU A 194 -8.29 8.71 2.36
CA LEU A 194 -8.32 9.96 3.11
C LEU A 194 -9.26 10.98 2.47
N LEU A 195 -9.15 11.19 1.15
CA LEU A 195 -10.02 12.12 0.44
C LEU A 195 -11.48 11.67 0.45
N ALA A 196 -11.75 10.37 0.31
CA ALA A 196 -13.11 9.85 0.35
C ALA A 196 -13.77 10.12 1.71
N LYS A 197 -13.03 10.04 2.83
CA LYS A 197 -13.55 10.42 4.15
C LYS A 197 -13.93 11.91 4.20
N ASP A 198 -13.09 12.78 3.65
CA ASP A 198 -13.35 14.22 3.59
C ASP A 198 -14.59 14.54 2.71
N TYR A 199 -14.70 13.94 1.53
CA TYR A 199 -15.86 14.09 0.63
C TYR A 199 -17.14 13.51 1.25
N ASN A 200 -17.04 12.36 1.92
CA ASN A 200 -18.19 11.71 2.55
C ASN A 200 -18.72 12.50 3.76
N ALA A 201 -17.84 13.22 4.47
CA ALA A 201 -18.23 14.04 5.63
C ALA A 201 -19.12 15.24 5.25
N ILE A 202 -19.02 15.73 4.02
CA ILE A 202 -19.82 16.86 3.49
C ILE A 202 -20.96 16.40 2.56
N ALA A 203 -21.09 15.10 2.31
CA ALA A 203 -22.10 14.55 1.41
C ALA A 203 -23.50 14.57 2.03
N GLN A 204 -24.52 14.84 1.21
CA GLN A 204 -25.92 14.80 1.65
C GLN A 204 -26.36 13.39 2.09
N ASN A 205 -25.85 12.36 1.41
CA ASN A 205 -26.11 10.95 1.72
C ASN A 205 -24.78 10.23 1.95
N PRO A 206 -24.26 10.21 3.19
CA PRO A 206 -22.98 9.60 3.49
C PRO A 206 -23.04 8.08 3.33
N ILE A 207 -21.99 7.53 2.74
CA ILE A 207 -21.78 6.09 2.54
C ILE A 207 -21.09 5.53 3.79
N SER A 208 -21.45 4.30 4.17
CA SER A 208 -20.81 3.64 5.31
C SER A 208 -19.33 3.37 5.01
N THR A 209 -18.45 3.74 5.94
CA THR A 209 -17.00 3.51 5.84
C THR A 209 -16.61 2.04 5.87
N SER A 210 -17.51 1.15 6.32
CA SER A 210 -17.30 -0.31 6.34
C SER A 210 -17.66 -0.99 5.02
N GLN A 211 -18.17 -0.25 4.03
CA GLN A 211 -18.63 -0.82 2.78
C GLN A 211 -17.45 -1.16 1.87
N ASN A 212 -17.53 -2.32 1.20
CA ASN A 212 -16.55 -2.69 0.18
C ASN A 212 -16.49 -1.60 -0.90
N TYR A 213 -15.26 -1.26 -1.30
CA TYR A 213 -15.00 -0.20 -2.27
C TYR A 213 -15.46 1.20 -1.85
N PHE A 214 -15.46 1.49 -0.54
CA PHE A 214 -15.90 2.78 0.02
C PHE A 214 -15.38 4.01 -0.75
N PRO A 215 -14.06 4.17 -1.01
CA PRO A 215 -13.55 5.33 -1.76
C PRO A 215 -14.17 5.45 -3.16
N PHE A 216 -14.22 4.35 -3.90
CA PHE A 216 -14.82 4.33 -5.23
C PHE A 216 -16.30 4.74 -5.20
N LEU A 217 -17.07 4.21 -4.24
CA LEU A 217 -18.48 4.51 -4.11
C LEU A 217 -18.73 6.00 -3.80
N VAL A 218 -17.91 6.59 -2.93
CA VAL A 218 -17.99 8.03 -2.59
C VAL A 218 -17.75 8.87 -3.83
N PHE A 219 -16.65 8.62 -4.57
CA PHE A 219 -16.34 9.40 -5.76
C PHE A 219 -17.32 9.15 -6.91
N SER A 220 -17.85 7.93 -7.05
CA SER A 220 -18.89 7.64 -8.04
C SER A 220 -20.19 8.39 -7.75
N ALA A 221 -20.61 8.44 -6.48
CA ALA A 221 -21.78 9.21 -6.07
C ALA A 221 -21.56 10.72 -6.27
N ALA A 222 -20.39 11.22 -5.91
CA ALA A 222 -20.03 12.63 -6.08
C ALA A 222 -19.98 13.03 -7.57
N LEU A 223 -19.37 12.20 -8.44
CA LEU A 223 -19.33 12.43 -9.88
C LEU A 223 -20.73 12.40 -10.51
N LYS A 224 -21.61 11.48 -10.08
CA LYS A 224 -23.00 11.41 -10.57
C LYS A 224 -23.82 12.65 -10.24
N ASN A 225 -23.55 13.27 -9.09
CA ASN A 225 -24.25 14.47 -8.62
C ASN A 225 -23.57 15.78 -9.07
N ALA A 226 -22.41 15.71 -9.73
CA ALA A 226 -21.70 16.87 -10.22
C ALA A 226 -22.45 17.53 -11.38
N LYS A 227 -22.50 18.86 -11.40
CA LYS A 227 -23.08 19.64 -12.52
C LYS A 227 -22.26 19.44 -13.79
N GLU A 228 -20.94 19.54 -13.66
CA GLU A 228 -19.97 19.36 -14.73
C GLU A 228 -18.97 18.27 -14.33
N LYS A 229 -18.95 17.16 -15.08
CA LYS A 229 -18.11 16.00 -14.77
C LYS A 229 -16.62 16.32 -14.91
N GLU A 230 -16.25 17.09 -15.93
CA GLU A 230 -14.85 17.47 -16.18
C GLU A 230 -14.29 18.32 -15.04
N GLU A 231 -15.07 19.29 -14.55
CA GLU A 231 -14.69 20.14 -13.42
C GLU A 231 -14.49 19.32 -12.15
N PHE A 232 -15.39 18.38 -11.87
CA PHE A 232 -15.26 17.47 -10.73
C PHE A 232 -13.99 16.62 -10.82
N VAL A 233 -13.72 16.02 -11.99
CA VAL A 233 -12.51 15.21 -12.21
C VAL A 233 -11.24 16.04 -11.97
N ASN A 234 -11.20 17.26 -12.48
CA ASN A 234 -10.06 18.17 -12.29
C ASN A 234 -9.89 18.56 -10.82
N ALA A 235 -10.99 18.84 -10.11
CA ALA A 235 -10.96 19.16 -8.68
C ALA A 235 -10.47 17.98 -7.84
N LEU A 236 -11.02 16.79 -8.06
CA LEU A 236 -10.62 15.57 -7.37
C LEU A 236 -9.13 15.26 -7.59
N TRP A 237 -8.65 15.35 -8.84
CA TRP A 237 -7.24 15.12 -9.13
C TRP A 237 -6.33 16.18 -8.50
N SER A 238 -6.75 17.45 -8.53
CA SER A 238 -6.04 18.53 -7.85
C SER A 238 -5.92 18.26 -6.35
N ASP A 239 -6.95 17.70 -5.72
CA ASP A 239 -6.91 17.35 -4.30
C ASP A 239 -5.99 16.17 -4.00
N VAL A 240 -5.91 15.17 -4.89
CA VAL A 240 -4.92 14.09 -4.82
C VAL A 240 -3.50 14.65 -4.87
N GLU A 241 -3.21 15.54 -5.81
CA GLU A 241 -1.88 16.15 -5.95
C GLU A 241 -1.52 17.02 -4.75
N LYS A 242 -2.46 17.83 -4.22
CA LYS A 242 -2.25 18.63 -3.01
C LYS A 242 -1.95 17.76 -1.80
N LEU A 243 -2.71 16.68 -1.61
CA LEU A 243 -2.52 15.75 -0.49
C LEU A 243 -1.14 15.07 -0.59
N TYR A 244 -0.76 14.61 -1.77
CA TYR A 244 0.56 14.03 -2.00
C TYR A 244 1.68 15.06 -1.74
N ALA A 245 1.50 16.31 -2.20
CA ALA A 245 2.45 17.39 -1.95
C ALA A 245 2.59 17.72 -0.46
N GLU A 246 1.49 17.72 0.31
CA GLU A 246 1.50 17.90 1.77
C GLU A 246 2.34 16.80 2.45
N PHE A 247 2.18 15.54 2.05
CA PHE A 247 3.00 14.45 2.57
C PHE A 247 4.47 14.56 2.18
N ARG A 248 4.77 15.00 0.96
CA ARG A 248 6.16 15.25 0.53
C ARG A 248 6.80 16.39 1.32
N ASP A 249 6.06 17.45 1.64
CA ASP A 249 6.53 18.52 2.53
C ASP A 249 6.88 17.99 3.93
N TRP A 250 6.02 17.17 4.52
CA TRP A 250 6.29 16.53 5.81
C TRP A 250 7.54 15.64 5.78
N TYR A 251 7.78 14.93 4.67
CA TYR A 251 8.93 14.04 4.52
C TYR A 251 10.24 14.77 4.22
N ASN A 252 10.18 15.91 3.54
CA ASN A 252 11.35 16.70 3.16
C ASN A 252 11.84 17.61 4.29
N ASP A 253 10.94 18.13 5.12
CA ASP A 253 11.30 18.88 6.33
C ASP A 253 11.69 17.90 7.45
N LEU A 254 12.99 17.83 7.77
CA LEU A 254 13.50 16.89 8.77
C LEU A 254 12.88 17.06 10.16
N ASN A 255 12.55 18.29 10.55
CA ASN A 255 11.88 18.52 11.84
C ASN A 255 10.50 17.87 11.86
N LYS A 256 9.72 18.05 10.80
CA LYS A 256 8.40 17.42 10.64
C LYS A 256 8.53 15.91 10.50
N TYR A 257 9.46 15.43 9.67
CA TYR A 257 9.71 14.01 9.43
C TYR A 257 9.91 13.23 10.74
N HIS A 258 10.82 13.70 11.60
CA HIS A 258 11.11 13.00 12.85
C HIS A 258 9.94 13.02 13.83
N ILE A 259 9.26 14.15 13.99
CA ILE A 259 8.17 14.28 14.96
C ILE A 259 6.90 13.57 14.47
N ILE A 260 6.50 13.79 13.21
CA ILE A 260 5.33 13.12 12.61
C ILE A 260 5.57 11.61 12.55
N GLY A 261 6.77 11.18 12.10
CA GLY A 261 7.10 9.76 12.03
C GLY A 261 7.07 9.10 13.41
N TYR A 262 7.56 9.79 14.45
CA TYR A 262 7.46 9.35 15.84
C TYR A 262 6.00 9.22 16.31
N LEU A 263 5.17 10.23 16.02
CA LEU A 263 3.75 10.23 16.40
C LEU A 263 2.99 9.09 15.73
N ILE A 264 3.20 8.89 14.42
CA ILE A 264 2.58 7.79 13.65
C ILE A 264 3.07 6.44 14.18
N ALA A 265 4.37 6.26 14.41
CA ALA A 265 4.91 5.01 14.96
C ALA A 265 4.36 4.65 16.36
N ASN A 266 3.74 5.61 17.04
CA ASN A 266 3.11 5.46 18.35
C ASN A 266 1.57 5.42 18.29
N GLY A 267 0.99 5.31 17.09
CA GLY A 267 -0.45 5.13 16.86
C GLY A 267 -1.24 6.43 16.65
N THR A 268 -0.58 7.57 16.45
CA THR A 268 -1.29 8.80 16.04
C THR A 268 -1.72 8.68 14.58
N THR A 269 -3.00 8.93 14.32
CA THR A 269 -3.56 8.85 12.97
C THR A 269 -3.19 10.09 12.12
N ILE A 270 -3.14 9.92 10.79
CA ILE A 270 -2.91 11.03 9.86
C ILE A 270 -3.97 12.13 10.03
N THR A 271 -5.22 11.75 10.31
CA THR A 271 -6.33 12.68 10.60
C THR A 271 -6.06 13.55 11.82
N GLU A 272 -5.49 13.00 12.88
CA GLU A 272 -5.06 13.79 14.04
C GLU A 272 -3.91 14.73 13.67
N ILE A 273 -2.95 14.28 12.85
CA ILE A 273 -1.87 15.15 12.37
C ILE A 273 -2.43 16.32 11.54
N PHE A 274 -3.40 16.09 10.66
CA PHE A 274 -4.06 17.16 9.91
C PHE A 274 -4.68 18.22 10.82
N SER A 275 -5.31 17.82 11.93
CA SER A 275 -5.87 18.76 12.92
C SER A 275 -4.81 19.65 13.59
N LEU A 276 -3.54 19.21 13.57
CA LEU A 276 -2.40 19.92 14.14
C LEU A 276 -1.67 20.77 13.10
N THR A 277 -1.69 20.39 11.83
CA THR A 277 -0.94 21.05 10.74
C THR A 277 -1.79 22.05 9.95
N ARG A 278 -2.99 21.66 9.51
CA ARG A 278 -3.80 22.44 8.57
C ARG A 278 -4.35 23.71 9.22
N GLY A 279 -4.34 24.82 8.47
CA GLY A 279 -4.88 26.11 8.92
C GLY A 279 -4.04 26.82 9.99
N LYS A 280 -2.85 26.32 10.33
CA LYS A 280 -1.97 26.91 11.35
C LYS A 280 -0.66 27.44 10.76
N ARG A 281 -0.09 28.45 11.42
CA ARG A 281 1.24 28.99 11.08
C ARG A 281 2.34 27.98 11.42
N LYS A 282 3.46 28.00 10.69
CA LYS A 282 4.59 27.07 10.86
C LYS A 282 5.02 26.88 12.32
N ASN A 283 5.22 27.95 13.08
CA ASN A 283 5.64 27.86 14.48
C ASN A 283 4.58 27.18 15.35
N ALA A 284 3.29 27.52 15.16
CA ALA A 284 2.20 26.89 15.89
C ALA A 284 2.06 25.40 15.57
N VAL A 285 2.34 24.99 14.33
CA VAL A 285 2.39 23.57 13.94
C VAL A 285 3.51 22.84 14.69
N ASN A 286 4.73 23.38 14.70
CA ASN A 286 5.85 22.78 15.42
C ASN A 286 5.56 22.63 16.91
N THR A 287 5.06 23.68 17.57
CA THR A 287 4.68 23.65 18.99
C THR A 287 3.60 22.60 19.26
N ALA A 288 2.58 22.51 18.41
CA ALA A 288 1.48 21.55 18.58
C ALA A 288 1.95 20.09 18.41
N LEU A 289 2.82 19.83 17.43
CA LEU A 289 3.41 18.51 17.20
C LEU A 289 4.33 18.10 18.36
N LEU A 290 5.19 19.03 18.83
CA LEU A 290 6.07 18.81 19.98
C LEU A 290 5.25 18.53 21.25
N ALA A 291 4.20 19.30 21.51
CA ALA A 291 3.34 19.11 22.67
C ALA A 291 2.69 17.72 22.69
N LYS A 292 2.21 17.23 21.53
CA LYS A 292 1.64 15.87 21.42
C LYS A 292 2.70 14.77 21.56
N SER A 293 3.95 15.05 21.21
CA SER A 293 5.05 14.08 21.32
C SER A 293 5.65 13.96 22.73
N LYS A 294 5.37 14.93 23.62
CA LYS A 294 5.97 15.01 24.95
C LYS A 294 5.49 13.87 25.85
N ILE A 295 6.44 13.12 26.38
CA ILE A 295 6.19 12.11 27.43
C ILE A 295 6.53 12.76 28.78
N LYS A 296 5.67 12.58 29.79
CA LYS A 296 6.02 12.97 31.16
C LYS A 296 7.09 12.00 31.70
N TYR A 297 8.27 12.52 32.03
CA TYR A 297 9.42 11.72 32.48
C TYR A 297 9.44 11.46 33.98
N ASP A 298 8.76 12.28 34.76
CA ASP A 298 8.82 12.26 36.22
C ASP A 298 8.28 10.95 36.83
N ASP A 299 7.43 10.23 36.10
CA ASP A 299 6.89 8.92 36.50
C ASP A 299 7.86 7.76 36.24
N LEU A 300 8.89 7.93 35.39
CA LEU A 300 9.64 6.81 34.79
C LEU A 300 10.66 6.15 35.73
N ASN A 301 11.12 6.84 36.78
CA ASN A 301 12.03 6.24 37.77
C ASN A 301 11.30 5.23 38.69
N MET A 302 9.96 5.17 38.61
CA MET A 302 9.09 4.32 39.44
C MET A 302 8.41 3.20 38.62
N LEU A 303 8.77 3.03 37.35
CA LEU A 303 8.14 2.04 36.46
C LEU A 303 8.95 0.75 36.43
N ALA A 304 8.58 -0.22 37.24
CA ALA A 304 8.98 -1.60 37.02
C ALA A 304 8.25 -2.16 35.77
N LEU A 305 8.86 -3.12 35.06
CA LEU A 305 8.40 -3.66 33.76
C LEU A 305 7.16 -4.58 33.88
N ASP A 306 6.38 -4.42 34.95
CA ASP A 306 5.33 -5.32 35.42
C ASP A 306 4.08 -5.32 34.52
N THR A 307 3.87 -4.25 33.74
CA THR A 307 2.66 -4.10 32.92
C THR A 307 2.96 -3.83 31.45
N THR A 308 2.10 -4.35 30.56
CA THR A 308 2.15 -4.10 29.10
C THR A 308 2.09 -2.60 28.78
N ALA A 309 1.41 -1.80 29.59
CA ALA A 309 1.34 -0.36 29.44
C ALA A 309 2.69 0.33 29.72
N HIS A 310 3.42 -0.12 30.75
CA HIS A 310 4.74 0.41 31.07
C HIS A 310 5.75 0.08 29.97
N LYS A 311 5.75 -1.18 29.49
CA LYS A 311 6.57 -1.59 28.33
C LYS A 311 6.34 -0.71 27.11
N LYS A 312 5.07 -0.41 26.79
CA LYS A 312 4.74 0.51 25.69
C LYS A 312 5.31 1.90 25.92
N ARG A 313 5.17 2.46 27.12
CA ARG A 313 5.67 3.82 27.46
C ARG A 313 7.19 3.91 27.42
N ILE A 314 7.89 2.89 27.92
CA ILE A 314 9.36 2.80 27.85
C ILE A 314 9.81 2.69 26.39
N ARG A 315 9.15 1.87 25.56
CA ARG A 315 9.46 1.79 24.13
C ARG A 315 9.30 3.14 23.42
N GLN A 316 8.22 3.86 23.70
CA GLN A 316 7.97 5.20 23.17
C GLN A 316 9.08 6.17 23.59
N LEU A 317 9.48 6.15 24.86
CA LEU A 317 10.57 6.97 25.38
C LEU A 317 11.90 6.66 24.71
N LEU A 318 12.28 5.38 24.63
CA LEU A 318 13.55 4.98 24.03
C LEU A 318 13.60 5.32 22.54
N LEU A 319 12.48 5.17 21.82
CA LEU A 319 12.36 5.64 20.44
C LEU A 319 12.54 7.16 20.34
N LEU A 320 11.85 7.92 21.20
CA LEU A 320 11.98 9.38 21.25
C LEU A 320 13.41 9.81 21.53
N PHE A 321 14.09 9.13 22.47
CA PHE A 321 15.47 9.42 22.82
C PHE A 321 16.43 9.14 21.65
N ASN A 322 16.21 8.06 20.89
CA ASN A 322 16.95 7.79 19.66
C ASN A 322 16.80 8.91 18.62
N ILE A 323 15.56 9.34 18.38
CA ILE A 323 15.25 10.42 17.44
C ILE A 323 15.82 11.76 17.92
N ALA A 324 15.64 12.09 19.20
CA ALA A 324 16.15 13.32 19.80
C ALA A 324 17.69 13.37 19.75
N THR A 325 18.37 12.26 20.04
CA THR A 325 19.83 12.18 19.94
C THR A 325 20.30 12.40 18.51
N LEU A 326 19.65 11.77 17.53
CA LEU A 326 19.96 11.94 16.11
C LEU A 326 19.80 13.40 15.65
N VAL A 327 18.78 14.08 16.19
CA VAL A 327 18.45 15.47 15.86
C VAL A 327 19.41 16.46 16.52
N CYS A 328 19.68 16.32 17.82
CA CYS A 328 20.37 17.32 18.62
C CYS A 328 21.89 17.17 18.59
N LYS A 329 22.42 15.96 18.35
CA LYS A 329 23.85 15.67 18.47
C LYS A 329 24.56 15.42 17.14
N SER A 330 23.84 15.40 16.02
CA SER A 330 24.44 15.19 14.70
C SER A 330 24.73 16.51 14.01
N GLU A 331 25.96 16.68 13.49
CA GLU A 331 26.35 17.85 12.67
C GLU A 331 25.43 18.03 11.45
N LYS A 332 24.94 16.91 10.91
CA LYS A 332 23.92 16.87 9.85
C LYS A 332 22.77 16.00 10.31
N GLN A 333 21.54 16.53 10.28
CA GLN A 333 20.37 15.72 10.61
C GLN A 333 20.15 14.66 9.52
N TYR A 334 20.18 13.39 9.94
CA TYR A 334 19.82 12.24 9.10
C TYR A 334 18.38 11.81 9.38
N ARG A 335 17.74 11.15 8.41
CA ARG A 335 16.43 10.54 8.62
C ARG A 335 16.57 9.31 9.53
N PHE A 336 15.72 9.24 10.56
CA PHE A 336 15.54 8.00 11.31
C PHE A 336 14.83 6.97 10.40
N PRO A 337 15.34 5.74 10.22
CA PRO A 337 14.80 4.79 9.24
C PRO A 337 13.50 4.12 9.75
N PHE A 338 12.37 4.83 9.62
CA PHE A 338 11.07 4.33 10.04
C PHE A 338 10.63 3.05 9.30
N ASP A 339 11.12 2.85 8.07
CA ASP A 339 10.92 1.64 7.29
C ASP A 339 11.53 0.41 7.96
N ILE A 340 12.78 0.51 8.42
CA ILE A 340 13.40 -0.56 9.19
C ILE A 340 12.70 -0.70 10.54
N TYR A 341 12.44 0.41 11.23
CA TYR A 341 11.81 0.38 12.55
C TYR A 341 10.41 -0.26 12.54
N LYS A 342 9.59 -0.03 11.52
CA LYS A 342 8.22 -0.56 11.49
C LYS A 342 8.11 -1.97 10.91
N ARG A 343 9.09 -2.41 10.11
CA ARG A 343 9.15 -3.79 9.60
C ARG A 343 9.65 -4.77 10.65
N GLU A 344 10.54 -4.33 11.53
CA GLU A 344 11.10 -5.15 12.61
C GLU A 344 10.19 -5.19 13.85
N GLN A 345 10.30 -6.28 14.62
CA GLN A 345 9.70 -6.33 15.95
C GLN A 345 10.72 -5.85 16.99
N TRP A 346 10.37 -4.79 17.72
CA TRP A 346 11.23 -4.19 18.74
C TRP A 346 10.80 -4.57 20.15
N ASP A 347 11.80 -4.91 20.95
CA ASP A 347 11.69 -5.25 22.36
C ASP A 347 12.57 -4.33 23.22
N ILE A 348 12.45 -4.50 24.53
CA ILE A 348 13.27 -3.84 25.53
C ILE A 348 14.36 -4.84 25.97
N GLU A 349 15.60 -4.42 25.84
CA GLU A 349 16.80 -5.15 26.25
C GLU A 349 17.27 -4.71 27.64
N HIS A 350 17.54 -5.66 28.52
CA HIS A 350 18.25 -5.42 29.78
C HIS A 350 19.76 -5.40 29.55
N ILE A 351 20.41 -4.24 29.70
CA ILE A 351 21.82 -4.02 29.35
C ILE A 351 22.75 -4.94 30.17
N HIS A 352 22.47 -5.07 31.46
CA HIS A 352 23.12 -5.99 32.38
C HIS A 352 22.14 -7.06 32.84
N ALA A 353 22.49 -8.34 32.67
CA ALA A 353 21.79 -9.46 33.27
C ALA A 353 22.18 -9.59 34.75
N THR A 354 21.20 -9.76 35.64
CA THR A 354 21.44 -10.16 37.03
C THR A 354 21.93 -11.61 37.02
N ALA A 355 23.21 -11.81 37.31
CA ALA A 355 23.85 -13.13 37.22
C ALA A 355 23.47 -14.09 38.36
N ASP A 356 22.76 -13.62 39.39
CA ASP A 356 22.39 -14.40 40.56
C ASP A 356 20.87 -14.62 40.65
N GLU A 357 20.44 -15.86 40.81
CA GLU A 357 19.03 -16.30 40.95
C GLU A 357 18.31 -15.68 42.18
N THR A 358 19.01 -14.90 43.00
CA THR A 358 18.53 -14.31 44.26
C THR A 358 18.29 -12.80 44.22
N ASP A 359 18.69 -12.10 43.16
CA ASP A 359 18.48 -10.65 43.01
C ASP A 359 17.33 -10.34 42.03
N ASP A 360 16.42 -9.46 42.46
CA ASP A 360 15.33 -8.96 41.62
C ASP A 360 15.86 -8.34 40.32
N ALA A 361 15.16 -8.54 39.20
CA ALA A 361 15.53 -7.96 37.91
C ALA A 361 15.59 -6.42 37.99
N ASP A 362 16.72 -5.82 37.60
CA ASP A 362 16.85 -4.37 37.53
C ASP A 362 16.16 -3.82 36.28
N ASP A 363 14.90 -3.46 36.46
CA ASP A 363 14.03 -2.83 35.46
C ASP A 363 14.17 -1.30 35.41
N SER A 364 15.17 -0.72 36.07
CA SER A 364 15.39 0.73 36.02
C SER A 364 15.70 1.18 34.60
N LEU A 365 15.22 2.37 34.21
CA LEU A 365 15.48 2.95 32.88
C LEU A 365 16.97 2.97 32.50
N GLY A 366 17.86 3.08 33.47
CA GLY A 366 19.32 3.08 33.28
C GLY A 366 19.88 1.74 32.78
N ASN A 367 19.11 0.65 32.93
CA ASN A 367 19.44 -0.69 32.49
C ASN A 367 18.65 -1.14 31.25
N LEU A 368 17.89 -0.25 30.60
CA LEU A 368 17.03 -0.62 29.46
C LEU A 368 17.47 0.02 28.15
N ALA A 369 17.48 -0.75 27.06
CA ALA A 369 17.76 -0.28 25.72
C ALA A 369 16.75 -0.82 24.69
N LEU A 370 16.67 -0.19 23.52
CA LEU A 370 15.75 -0.60 22.45
C LEU A 370 16.48 -1.54 21.48
N LEU A 371 15.99 -2.75 21.28
CA LEU A 371 16.63 -3.73 20.40
C LEU A 371 15.60 -4.58 19.66
N ASP A 372 15.96 -5.09 18.48
CA ASP A 372 15.06 -5.99 17.76
C ASP A 372 14.92 -7.33 18.51
N CYS A 373 13.72 -7.92 18.48
CA CYS A 373 13.40 -9.16 19.19
C CYS A 373 14.31 -10.33 18.78
N HIS A 374 14.80 -10.35 17.54
CA HIS A 374 15.67 -11.43 17.08
C HIS A 374 17.03 -11.36 17.77
N THR A 375 17.65 -10.18 17.81
CA THR A 375 18.92 -9.95 18.51
C THR A 375 18.76 -10.07 20.03
N ASN A 376 17.71 -9.50 20.62
CA ASN A 376 17.46 -9.61 22.07
C ASN A 376 17.36 -11.09 22.50
N ARG A 377 16.58 -11.92 21.78
CA ARG A 377 16.51 -13.37 22.05
C ARG A 377 17.84 -14.11 21.85
N SER A 378 18.75 -13.59 21.02
CA SER A 378 20.06 -14.21 20.84
C SER A 378 20.95 -14.09 22.07
N TYR A 379 20.68 -13.12 22.95
CA TYR A 379 21.50 -12.83 24.12
C TYR A 379 21.31 -13.79 25.28
N LYS A 380 20.12 -14.37 25.50
CA LYS A 380 19.83 -15.16 26.72
C LYS A 380 20.28 -14.36 27.98
N GLU A 381 20.94 -15.02 28.93
CA GLU A 381 21.57 -14.42 30.12
C GLU A 381 23.04 -13.98 29.88
N ALA A 382 23.38 -13.53 28.66
CA ALA A 382 24.75 -13.13 28.35
C ALA A 382 25.22 -11.94 29.19
N GLN A 383 26.51 -11.91 29.53
CA GLN A 383 27.11 -10.76 30.20
C GLN A 383 27.25 -9.57 29.23
N PHE A 384 27.40 -8.36 29.79
CA PHE A 384 27.49 -7.12 29.04
C PHE A 384 28.56 -7.17 27.92
N ILE A 385 29.74 -7.75 28.20
CA ILE A 385 30.83 -7.88 27.21
C ILE A 385 30.42 -8.68 25.97
N ASP A 386 29.61 -9.73 26.12
CA ASP A 386 29.18 -10.57 25.00
C ASP A 386 28.04 -9.91 24.22
N LYS A 387 27.08 -9.28 24.92
CA LYS A 387 26.06 -8.43 24.29
C LYS A 387 26.71 -7.32 23.44
N ARG A 388 27.75 -6.68 23.98
CA ARG A 388 28.53 -5.64 23.29
C ARG A 388 29.18 -6.17 22.00
N LYS A 389 29.82 -7.34 22.03
CA LYS A 389 30.42 -7.95 20.83
C LYS A 389 29.38 -8.15 19.73
N ILE A 390 28.20 -8.66 20.08
CA ILE A 390 27.14 -8.92 19.10
C ILE A 390 26.60 -7.62 18.51
N ILE A 391 26.42 -6.56 19.30
CA ILE A 391 26.02 -5.24 18.78
C ILE A 391 27.05 -4.71 17.78
N ILE A 392 28.34 -4.79 18.13
CA ILE A 392 29.43 -4.35 17.24
C ILE A 392 29.47 -5.19 15.95
N GLU A 393 29.31 -6.51 16.05
CA GLU A 393 29.26 -7.40 14.89
C GLU A 393 28.06 -7.07 13.98
N ARG A 394 26.89 -6.83 14.58
CA ARG A 394 25.67 -6.48 13.86
C ARG A 394 25.86 -5.16 13.09
N GLU A 395 26.43 -4.16 13.73
CA GLU A 395 26.79 -2.90 13.07
C GLU A 395 27.83 -3.10 11.96
N SER A 396 28.85 -3.94 12.18
CA SER A 396 29.87 -4.23 11.16
C SER A 396 29.29 -4.88 9.89
N LYS A 397 28.15 -5.57 10.02
CA LYS A 397 27.39 -6.16 8.91
C LYS A 397 26.43 -5.16 8.24
N GLY A 398 26.41 -3.90 8.68
CA GLY A 398 25.52 -2.86 8.17
C GLY A 398 24.06 -3.03 8.61
N LEU A 399 23.79 -3.89 9.60
CA LEU A 399 22.45 -4.07 10.14
C LEU A 399 22.11 -2.91 11.08
N PHE A 400 20.87 -2.45 11.00
CA PHE A 400 20.42 -1.32 11.79
C PHE A 400 20.45 -1.64 13.29
N VAL A 401 21.12 -0.77 14.04
CA VAL A 401 21.10 -0.71 15.50
C VAL A 401 20.70 0.72 15.89
N PRO A 402 19.72 0.94 16.76
CA PRO A 402 19.37 2.28 17.20
C PRO A 402 20.59 2.99 17.80
N LEU A 403 20.78 4.25 17.42
CA LEU A 403 21.96 5.05 17.80
C LEU A 403 22.20 5.04 19.31
N CYS A 404 21.15 5.20 20.11
CA CYS A 404 21.27 5.22 21.56
C CYS A 404 21.62 3.85 22.14
N THR A 405 21.11 2.76 21.55
CA THR A 405 21.46 1.40 21.95
C THR A 405 22.93 1.13 21.66
N LYS A 406 23.41 1.49 20.47
CA LYS A 406 24.84 1.44 20.13
C LYS A 406 25.67 2.23 21.14
N ASN A 407 25.27 3.46 21.44
CA ASN A 407 26.00 4.34 22.36
C ASN A 407 26.11 3.78 23.78
N VAL A 408 25.10 3.06 24.26
CA VAL A 408 25.14 2.33 25.53
C VAL A 408 26.26 1.28 25.51
N PHE A 409 26.26 0.38 24.52
CA PHE A 409 27.27 -0.69 24.43
C PHE A 409 28.68 -0.18 24.06
N LEU A 410 28.80 1.06 23.58
CA LEU A 410 30.08 1.75 23.40
C LEU A 410 30.47 2.65 24.59
N LYS A 411 29.65 2.70 25.65
CA LYS A 411 29.83 3.57 26.82
C LYS A 411 30.02 5.06 26.49
N VAL A 412 29.35 5.55 25.44
CA VAL A 412 29.42 6.96 25.02
C VAL A 412 28.85 7.91 26.08
N TYR A 413 27.92 7.43 26.89
CA TYR A 413 27.30 8.21 27.96
C TYR A 413 28.11 8.20 29.27
N SER A 414 29.06 7.27 29.39
CA SER A 414 29.86 7.08 30.60
C SER A 414 31.02 8.07 30.64
N LYS A 415 31.26 8.70 31.80
CA LYS A 415 32.40 9.61 32.01
C LYS A 415 33.69 8.86 32.35
N ASN A 416 33.57 7.66 32.92
CA ASN A 416 34.71 6.82 33.29
C ASN A 416 34.77 5.59 32.39
N LEU A 417 35.87 5.42 31.66
CA LEU A 417 36.09 4.33 30.71
C LEU A 417 37.08 3.28 31.24
N ASN A 418 37.38 3.29 32.54
CA ASN A 418 38.34 2.34 33.14
C ASN A 418 37.86 0.90 33.10
N ASP A 419 36.55 0.68 33.04
CA ASP A 419 35.95 -0.65 32.99
C ASP A 419 34.99 -0.70 31.80
N MET A 420 35.47 -1.23 30.67
CA MET A 420 34.71 -1.30 29.42
C MET A 420 33.90 -2.60 29.30
N ASP A 421 34.05 -3.52 30.26
CA ASP A 421 33.51 -4.87 30.20
C ASP A 421 32.29 -5.05 31.12
N LEU A 422 32.07 -4.13 32.07
CA LEU A 422 30.91 -4.11 32.97
C LEU A 422 29.96 -2.95 32.68
N TRP A 423 28.68 -3.07 33.04
CA TRP A 423 27.71 -1.95 33.07
C TRP A 423 27.25 -1.71 34.50
N ASN A 424 27.80 -0.68 35.16
CA ASN A 424 27.64 -0.46 36.60
C ASN A 424 26.63 0.66 36.93
N GLU A 425 26.33 0.86 38.22
CA GLU A 425 25.39 1.88 38.70
C GLU A 425 25.72 3.31 38.25
N LYS A 426 27.02 3.63 38.10
CA LYS A 426 27.43 4.94 37.61
C LYS A 426 27.10 5.09 36.12
N ASP A 427 27.32 4.05 35.32
CA ASP A 427 26.93 4.02 33.90
C ASP A 427 25.40 4.22 33.74
N LYS A 428 24.60 3.51 34.55
CA LYS A 428 23.13 3.64 34.58
C LYS A 428 22.69 5.07 34.90
N THR A 429 23.28 5.68 35.93
CA THR A 429 22.95 7.05 36.37
C THR A 429 23.32 8.08 35.30
N GLU A 430 24.50 7.96 34.70
CA GLU A 430 24.98 8.86 33.65
C GLU A 430 24.15 8.70 32.36
N TYR A 431 23.72 7.48 32.04
CA TYR A 431 22.82 7.21 30.93
C TYR A 431 21.46 7.89 31.11
N VAL A 432 20.82 7.76 32.28
CA VAL A 432 19.54 8.44 32.58
C VAL A 432 19.69 9.96 32.52
N SER A 433 20.82 10.50 33.00
CA SER A 433 21.12 11.92 32.91
C SER A 433 21.22 12.39 31.44
N ALA A 434 21.87 11.61 30.59
CA ALA A 434 21.97 11.90 29.16
C ALA A 434 20.62 11.86 28.44
N ILE A 435 19.73 10.94 28.82
CA ILE A 435 18.34 10.90 28.32
C ILE A 435 17.63 12.21 28.66
N LYS A 436 17.60 12.60 29.94
CA LYS A 436 16.92 13.82 30.40
C LYS A 436 17.44 15.05 29.68
N GLN A 437 18.76 15.25 29.67
CA GLN A 437 19.39 16.40 29.02
C GLN A 437 19.05 16.47 27.53
N THR A 438 19.15 15.34 26.81
CA THR A 438 18.91 15.33 25.36
C THR A 438 17.44 15.64 25.05
N LEU A 439 16.51 15.10 25.84
CA LEU A 439 15.09 15.38 25.66
C LEU A 439 14.75 16.84 26.02
N ASP A 440 15.31 17.37 27.12
CA ASP A 440 15.13 18.79 27.47
C ASP A 440 15.64 19.72 26.35
N THR A 441 16.82 19.44 25.80
CA THR A 441 17.36 20.15 24.63
C THR A 441 16.39 20.04 23.44
N PHE A 442 15.95 18.82 23.10
CA PHE A 442 15.05 18.57 21.97
C PHE A 442 13.73 19.34 22.07
N PHE A 443 13.13 19.44 23.26
CA PHE A 443 11.89 20.17 23.46
C PHE A 443 12.09 21.67 23.60
N ASN A 444 13.16 22.13 24.26
CA ASN A 444 13.35 23.56 24.54
C ASN A 444 13.89 24.33 23.33
N GLU A 445 14.86 23.78 22.59
CA GLU A 445 15.46 24.46 21.43
C GLU A 445 14.49 24.55 20.24
N ARG A 446 13.50 23.65 20.16
CA ARG A 446 12.50 23.62 19.09
C ARG A 446 11.15 24.25 19.46
N SER A 447 11.00 24.72 20.72
CA SER A 447 9.80 25.45 21.16
C SER A 447 9.84 26.94 20.83
N VAL A 448 10.99 27.45 20.37
CA VAL A 448 11.23 28.83 19.91
C VAL A 448 11.17 28.86 18.38
#